data_AF-A0AAU3G4W3-F1
#
_entry.id   AF-A0AAU3G4W3-F1
#
_cell.length_a   1.000
_cell.length_b   1.000
_cell.length_c   1.000
_cell.angle_alpha   90.00
_cell.angle_beta   90.00
_cell.angle_gamma   90.00
#
_symmetry.space_group_name_H-M   'P 1'
#
loop_
_entity.id
_entity.type
_entity.pdbx_description
1 polymer ?
#
loop_
_entity_poly.entity_id
_entity_poly.type
_entity_poly.pdbx_seq_one_letter_code
_entity_poly.pdbx_strand_id
1 'polypeptide(L)'
;MKAVFTEDTARRRVESTPLSHVSVELGHLYMEDFAVGPQRIRDQFRLVAPWFETFRKTAHPKARVSTCFLIDDYFSRFSTPAEVVPMVIEAAEEAGLVIDYLARESGCAHSGTVDVARLVLDRIVDDPAPGTNGSRPPLTKSGWLCNGRRETDGAQSEAMGGEPGWRPPAQNAARRHSIFVDVELWDEPRGTRVWSCPYLAAVWQLMRLGLLRHHGRPVVTPSRLEEGFPADWDALPPFVQLNPSAPPFAAYRTASVLSSRFLPVELAVRTILGQVAADPEVLSQVAGRARGEGLRLEDEVVDRVSYVFL
;
A
#
# COMPACT_ATOMS: atom_id res chain seq x y z
N MET A 1 -32.84 -32.58 -9.88
CA MET A 1 -31.48 -32.13 -9.51
C MET A 1 -30.65 -32.04 -10.78
N LYS A 2 -30.27 -30.82 -11.21
CA LYS A 2 -29.34 -30.64 -12.34
C LYS A 2 -27.93 -30.68 -11.77
N ALA A 3 -27.15 -31.70 -12.14
CA ALA A 3 -25.73 -31.74 -11.86
C ALA A 3 -25.04 -30.63 -12.67
N VAL A 4 -24.42 -29.68 -11.99
CA VAL A 4 -23.54 -28.69 -12.61
C VAL A 4 -22.16 -29.35 -12.71
N PHE A 5 -21.75 -29.67 -13.93
CA PHE A 5 -20.38 -30.07 -14.21
C PHE A 5 -19.50 -28.81 -14.18
N THR A 6 -18.49 -28.79 -13.32
CA THR A 6 -17.39 -27.83 -13.35
C THR A 6 -16.09 -28.58 -13.54
N GLU A 7 -15.33 -28.19 -14.55
CA GLU A 7 -14.03 -28.77 -14.88
C GLU A 7 -12.99 -28.38 -13.81
N ASP A 8 -12.57 -29.36 -13.00
CA ASP A 8 -11.69 -29.20 -11.84
C ASP A 8 -10.23 -28.82 -12.22
N THR A 9 -9.85 -29.04 -13.48
CA THR A 9 -8.49 -28.88 -14.01
C THR A 9 -8.11 -27.42 -14.34
N ALA A 10 -9.05 -26.47 -14.28
CA ALA A 10 -8.80 -25.07 -14.66
C ALA A 10 -8.62 -24.09 -13.47
N ARG A 11 -8.80 -24.52 -12.22
CA ARG A 11 -8.52 -23.67 -11.07
C ARG A 11 -7.02 -23.72 -10.75
N ARG A 12 -6.26 -22.76 -11.29
CA ARG A 12 -4.88 -22.50 -10.82
C ARG A 12 -4.95 -22.27 -9.31
N ARG A 13 -4.40 -23.20 -8.53
CA ARG A 13 -4.36 -23.14 -7.06
C ARG A 13 -3.73 -21.82 -6.62
N VAL A 14 -4.40 -21.07 -5.75
CA VAL A 14 -3.84 -19.86 -5.16
C VAL A 14 -2.81 -20.25 -4.11
N GLU A 15 -1.55 -19.89 -4.36
CA GLU A 15 -0.44 -20.16 -3.47
C GLU A 15 -0.54 -19.32 -2.19
N SER A 16 -0.20 -19.95 -1.08
CA SER A 16 -0.21 -19.30 0.23
C SER A 16 1.14 -18.65 0.53
N THR A 17 1.15 -17.48 1.17
CA THR A 17 2.39 -16.78 1.57
C THR A 17 2.60 -16.93 3.08
N PRO A 18 3.83 -17.15 3.58
CA PRO A 18 4.10 -17.11 5.01
C PRO A 18 3.78 -15.72 5.59
N LEU A 19 3.23 -15.66 6.81
CA LEU A 19 2.76 -14.42 7.41
C LEU A 19 3.40 -14.16 8.79
N SER A 20 3.81 -12.92 8.99
CA SER A 20 4.06 -12.34 10.30
C SER A 20 2.74 -11.92 10.96
N HIS A 21 2.78 -11.67 12.26
CA HIS A 21 1.67 -11.08 12.98
C HIS A 21 1.48 -9.61 12.58
N VAL A 22 2.59 -8.88 12.52
CA VAL A 22 2.62 -7.47 12.13
C VAL A 22 3.86 -7.22 11.26
N SER A 23 3.70 -6.49 10.17
CA SER A 23 4.79 -5.85 9.44
C SER A 23 4.83 -4.40 9.90
N VAL A 24 5.98 -3.88 10.34
CA VAL A 24 6.14 -2.49 10.81
C VAL A 24 7.07 -1.74 9.86
N GLU A 25 6.56 -0.66 9.27
CA GLU A 25 7.34 0.26 8.47
C GLU A 25 7.98 1.30 9.37
N LEU A 26 9.31 1.27 9.42
CA LEU A 26 10.13 2.12 10.27
C LEU A 26 10.37 3.51 9.66
N GLY A 27 10.00 3.69 8.40
CA GLY A 27 10.07 4.97 7.72
C GLY A 27 9.76 4.86 6.24
N HIS A 28 9.24 5.96 5.72
CA HIS A 28 9.09 6.26 4.31
C HIS A 28 9.70 7.66 4.13
N LEU A 29 10.94 7.70 3.64
CA LEU A 29 11.68 8.94 3.45
C LEU A 29 11.59 9.37 2.00
N TYR A 30 11.35 10.67 1.80
CA TYR A 30 11.45 11.28 0.49
C TYR A 30 12.87 11.79 0.26
N MET A 31 13.18 12.10 -0.99
CA MET A 31 14.46 12.67 -1.40
C MET A 31 14.86 13.89 -0.54
N GLU A 32 13.90 14.75 -0.17
CA GLU A 32 14.19 15.94 0.63
C GLU A 32 14.79 15.60 1.99
N ASP A 33 14.46 14.44 2.57
CA ASP A 33 15.04 13.99 3.83
C ASP A 33 16.50 13.55 3.66
N PHE A 34 16.83 12.91 2.53
CA PHE A 34 18.20 12.54 2.19
C PHE A 34 19.07 13.77 1.86
N ALA A 35 18.49 14.77 1.21
CA ALA A 35 19.18 16.01 0.86
C ALA A 35 19.65 16.83 2.08
N VAL A 36 18.95 16.71 3.22
CA VAL A 36 19.37 17.34 4.50
C VAL A 36 20.59 16.62 5.10
N GLY A 37 20.81 15.36 4.74
CA GLY A 37 21.99 14.58 5.10
C GLY A 37 21.77 13.55 6.21
N PRO A 38 22.79 12.72 6.51
CA PRO A 38 22.65 11.52 7.33
C PRO A 38 22.12 11.75 8.76
N GLN A 39 22.38 12.92 9.34
CA GLN A 39 21.93 13.24 10.70
C GLN A 39 20.40 13.28 10.80
N ARG A 40 19.71 13.75 9.75
CA ARG A 40 18.25 13.80 9.69
C ARG A 40 17.64 12.39 9.78
N ILE A 41 18.25 11.43 9.10
CA ILE A 41 17.83 10.03 9.08
C ILE A 41 18.00 9.40 10.47
N ARG A 42 19.14 9.65 11.12
CA ARG A 42 19.39 9.20 12.51
C ARG A 42 18.36 9.75 13.48
N ASP A 43 18.07 11.04 13.40
CA ASP A 43 17.09 11.69 14.27
C ASP A 43 15.68 11.12 14.06
N GLN A 44 15.31 10.83 12.81
CA GLN A 44 14.05 10.16 12.50
C GLN A 44 13.97 8.78 13.16
N PHE A 45 15.01 7.94 13.04
CA PHE A 45 14.98 6.61 13.65
C PHE A 45 14.92 6.65 15.18
N ARG A 46 15.57 7.63 15.82
CA ARG A 46 15.43 7.85 17.27
C ARG A 46 13.99 8.18 17.68
N LEU A 47 13.26 8.92 16.86
CA LEU A 47 11.84 9.21 17.10
C LEU A 47 10.94 7.99 16.84
N VAL A 48 11.29 7.15 15.87
CA VAL A 48 10.54 5.94 15.50
C VAL A 48 10.71 4.83 16.54
N ALA A 49 11.91 4.68 17.12
CA ALA A 49 12.24 3.54 17.98
C ALA A 49 11.26 3.27 19.15
N PRO A 50 10.79 4.28 19.91
CA PRO A 50 9.80 4.06 20.97
C PRO A 50 8.46 3.50 20.47
N TRP A 51 8.06 3.85 19.25
CA TRP A 51 6.81 3.38 18.64
C TRP A 51 6.94 1.96 18.14
N PHE A 52 8.06 1.60 17.54
CA PHE A 52 8.37 0.20 17.21
C PHE A 52 8.32 -0.69 18.46
N GLU A 53 8.93 -0.24 19.56
CA GLU A 53 8.88 -0.95 20.84
C GLU A 53 7.45 -1.09 21.38
N THR A 54 6.59 -0.10 21.14
CA THR A 54 5.17 -0.18 21.49
C THR A 54 4.45 -1.25 20.67
N PHE A 55 4.68 -1.33 19.35
CA PHE A 55 4.11 -2.41 18.53
C PHE A 55 4.60 -3.80 18.98
N ARG A 56 5.89 -3.93 19.29
CA ARG A 56 6.47 -5.19 19.76
C ARG A 56 5.87 -5.64 21.10
N LYS A 57 5.62 -4.72 22.03
CA LYS A 57 5.04 -5.00 23.36
C LYS A 57 3.53 -5.25 23.34
N THR A 58 2.81 -4.59 22.43
CA THR A 58 1.35 -4.75 22.28
C THR A 58 1.00 -5.98 21.45
N ALA A 59 1.94 -6.47 20.64
CA ALA A 59 1.83 -7.77 20.02
C ALA A 59 1.93 -8.91 21.05
N HIS A 60 1.42 -10.08 20.70
CA HIS A 60 1.56 -11.29 21.52
C HIS A 60 3.05 -11.60 21.78
N PRO A 61 3.47 -12.14 22.95
CA PRO A 61 4.90 -12.38 23.25
C PRO A 61 5.65 -13.29 22.26
N LYS A 62 4.92 -14.15 21.54
CA LYS A 62 5.45 -15.00 20.46
C LYS A 62 5.14 -14.47 19.06
N ALA A 63 4.73 -13.21 18.96
CA ALA A 63 4.38 -12.60 17.69
C ALA A 63 5.61 -12.48 16.80
N ARG A 64 5.41 -12.87 15.55
CA ARG A 64 6.34 -12.61 14.46
C ARG A 64 6.14 -11.17 14.03
N VAL A 65 7.11 -10.30 14.30
CA VAL A 65 7.07 -8.90 13.91
C VAL A 65 8.21 -8.67 12.92
N SER A 66 7.89 -8.40 11.66
CA SER A 66 8.87 -8.02 10.66
C SER A 66 8.95 -6.50 10.55
N THR A 67 10.14 -5.98 10.23
CA THR A 67 10.32 -4.55 9.95
C THR A 67 10.59 -4.30 8.47
N CYS A 68 10.18 -3.15 7.95
CA CYS A 68 10.51 -2.77 6.60
C CYS A 68 10.80 -1.27 6.49
N PHE A 69 11.49 -0.92 5.41
CA PHE A 69 11.78 0.45 5.04
C PHE A 69 11.54 0.61 3.54
N LEU A 70 10.80 1.65 3.16
CA LEU A 70 10.50 1.98 1.76
C LEU A 70 11.36 3.16 1.33
N ILE A 71 12.06 3.02 0.21
CA ILE A 71 12.76 4.12 -0.47
C ILE A 71 11.98 4.50 -1.72
N ASP A 72 11.68 5.79 -1.85
CA ASP A 72 11.18 6.36 -3.10
C ASP A 72 12.31 6.47 -4.12
N ASP A 73 12.30 5.56 -5.09
CA ASP A 73 13.13 5.60 -6.30
C ASP A 73 12.30 5.79 -7.58
N TYR A 74 11.00 6.05 -7.41
CA TYR A 74 10.02 6.16 -8.49
C TYR A 74 9.88 7.61 -8.97
N PHE A 75 9.76 8.56 -8.04
CA PHE A 75 9.64 9.99 -8.37
C PHE A 75 10.99 10.68 -8.49
N SER A 76 12.00 10.19 -7.75
CA SER A 76 13.36 10.73 -7.80
C SER A 76 14.39 9.65 -7.52
N ARG A 77 15.53 9.72 -8.22
CA ARG A 77 16.71 8.89 -7.92
C ARG A 77 17.85 9.82 -7.53
N PHE A 78 18.21 9.79 -6.25
CA PHE A 78 19.39 10.50 -5.74
C PHE A 78 20.42 9.48 -5.27
N SER A 79 21.69 9.71 -5.63
CA SER A 79 22.80 8.82 -5.27
C SER A 79 22.53 7.37 -5.73
N THR A 80 23.25 6.40 -5.16
CA THR A 80 23.21 5.00 -5.56
C THR A 80 22.74 4.13 -4.39
N PRO A 81 22.14 2.95 -4.64
CA PRO A 81 21.84 2.00 -3.57
C PRO A 81 23.06 1.66 -2.70
N ALA A 82 24.24 1.57 -3.32
CA ALA A 82 25.53 1.36 -2.67
C ALA A 82 25.90 2.39 -1.60
N GLU A 83 25.40 3.61 -1.73
CA GLU A 83 25.65 4.70 -0.79
C GLU A 83 24.48 4.88 0.18
N VAL A 84 23.25 4.87 -0.34
CA VAL A 84 22.04 5.18 0.43
C VAL A 84 21.66 4.05 1.38
N VAL A 85 21.67 2.80 0.92
CA VAL A 85 21.15 1.68 1.73
C VAL A 85 22.02 1.41 2.96
N PRO A 86 23.37 1.34 2.87
CA PRO A 86 24.21 1.20 4.06
C PRO A 86 24.01 2.34 5.07
N MET A 87 23.88 3.58 4.61
CA MET A 87 23.64 4.74 5.48
C MET A 87 22.33 4.61 6.27
N VAL A 88 21.27 4.13 5.62
CA VAL A 88 19.96 3.91 6.28
C VAL A 88 20.04 2.77 7.29
N ILE A 89 20.72 1.67 6.96
CA ILE A 89 20.92 0.53 7.87
C ILE A 89 21.72 0.98 9.10
N GLU A 90 22.85 1.66 8.92
CA GLU A 90 23.69 2.16 10.01
C GLU A 90 22.89 3.11 10.93
N ALA A 91 22.13 4.04 10.35
CA ALA A 91 21.31 4.97 11.11
C ALA A 91 20.20 4.26 11.93
N ALA A 92 19.62 3.19 11.40
CA ALA A 92 18.63 2.39 12.12
C ALA A 92 19.29 1.61 13.27
N GLU A 93 20.45 0.99 13.02
CA GLU A 93 21.21 0.24 14.02
C GLU A 93 21.66 1.13 15.19
N GLU A 94 22.12 2.36 14.91
CA GLU A 94 22.45 3.36 15.92
C GLU A 94 21.27 3.70 16.84
N ALA A 95 20.03 3.59 16.35
CA ALA A 95 18.80 3.80 17.11
C ALA A 95 18.26 2.51 17.77
N GLY A 96 18.98 1.39 17.65
CA GLY A 96 18.56 0.08 18.17
C GLY A 96 17.45 -0.58 17.34
N LEU A 97 17.30 -0.20 16.08
CA LEU A 97 16.36 -0.78 15.14
C LEU A 97 17.07 -1.71 14.15
N VAL A 98 16.36 -2.74 13.70
CA VAL A 98 16.80 -3.61 12.61
C VAL A 98 15.82 -3.44 11.48
N ILE A 99 16.31 -3.28 10.25
CA ILE A 99 15.49 -3.29 9.03
C ILE A 99 15.56 -4.68 8.44
N ASP A 100 14.46 -5.44 8.51
CA ASP A 100 14.42 -6.80 7.96
C ASP A 100 14.31 -6.81 6.44
N TYR A 101 13.52 -5.88 5.90
CA TYR A 101 13.22 -5.79 4.47
C TYR A 101 13.36 -4.35 3.95
N LEU A 102 13.99 -4.21 2.79
CA LEU A 102 13.99 -2.99 2.01
C LEU A 102 13.06 -3.14 0.82
N ALA A 103 12.25 -2.12 0.55
CA ALA A 103 11.42 -2.03 -0.64
C ALA A 103 11.76 -0.76 -1.43
N ARG A 104 11.70 -0.88 -2.76
CA ARG A 104 11.72 0.24 -3.72
C ARG A 104 10.27 0.65 -4.04
N GLU A 105 9.96 1.93 -4.07
CA GLU A 105 8.63 2.41 -4.46
C GLU A 105 8.30 2.02 -5.91
N SER A 106 9.28 2.04 -6.81
CA SER A 106 9.10 1.53 -8.18
C SER A 106 8.71 0.05 -8.24
N GLY A 107 9.06 -0.73 -7.20
CA GLY A 107 8.62 -2.11 -7.01
C GLY A 107 7.10 -2.25 -6.84
N CYS A 108 6.43 -1.20 -6.35
CA CYS A 108 4.97 -1.12 -6.25
C CYS A 108 4.32 -0.85 -7.62
N ALA A 109 5.04 -0.24 -8.55
CA ALA A 109 4.61 -0.12 -9.94
C ALA A 109 4.87 -1.43 -10.69
N HIS A 110 6.10 -1.94 -10.66
CA HIS A 110 6.54 -3.11 -11.42
C HIS A 110 7.44 -4.02 -10.58
N SER A 111 7.16 -5.32 -10.59
CA SER A 111 7.98 -6.34 -9.92
C SER A 111 8.31 -7.46 -10.90
N GLY A 112 9.55 -7.44 -11.41
CA GLY A 112 9.97 -8.33 -12.49
C GLY A 112 9.12 -8.13 -13.75
N THR A 113 8.36 -9.14 -14.14
CA THR A 113 7.45 -9.08 -15.31
C THR A 113 6.01 -8.71 -14.95
N VAL A 114 5.71 -8.44 -13.68
CA VAL A 114 4.37 -8.13 -13.20
C VAL A 114 4.20 -6.62 -13.08
N ASP A 115 3.24 -6.05 -13.82
CA ASP A 115 2.74 -4.70 -13.61
C ASP A 115 1.80 -4.71 -12.39
N VAL A 116 2.36 -4.42 -11.22
CA VAL A 116 1.65 -4.59 -9.95
C VAL A 116 0.64 -3.47 -9.74
N ALA A 117 0.99 -2.25 -10.15
CA ALA A 117 0.08 -1.13 -10.10
C ALA A 117 -1.15 -1.39 -10.99
N ARG A 118 -0.98 -1.90 -12.22
CA ARG A 118 -2.13 -2.26 -13.06
C ARG A 118 -2.94 -3.42 -12.47
N LEU A 119 -2.26 -4.42 -11.89
CA LEU A 119 -2.90 -5.55 -11.22
C LEU A 119 -3.86 -5.10 -10.10
N VAL A 120 -3.47 -4.08 -9.33
CA VAL A 120 -4.33 -3.49 -8.29
C VAL A 120 -5.43 -2.62 -8.91
N LEU A 121 -5.13 -1.88 -9.97
CA LEU A 121 -6.08 -0.97 -10.62
C LEU A 121 -7.29 -1.75 -11.14
N ASP A 122 -7.04 -2.93 -11.72
CA ASP A 122 -8.07 -3.85 -12.22
C ASP A 122 -8.94 -4.49 -11.12
N ARG A 123 -8.58 -4.28 -9.84
CA ARG A 123 -9.33 -4.74 -8.67
C ARG A 123 -10.02 -3.62 -7.91
N ILE A 124 -9.83 -2.36 -8.31
CA ILE A 124 -10.61 -1.28 -7.71
C ILE A 124 -12.04 -1.35 -8.24
N VAL A 125 -12.98 -1.40 -7.30
CA VAL A 125 -14.41 -1.34 -7.58
C VAL A 125 -14.85 0.10 -7.48
N ASP A 126 -15.45 0.61 -8.55
CA ASP A 126 -16.12 1.90 -8.52
C ASP A 126 -17.25 1.86 -7.47
N ASP A 127 -17.29 2.84 -6.58
CA ASP A 127 -18.39 3.06 -5.62
C ASP A 127 -19.20 4.29 -6.07
N PRO A 128 -20.02 4.20 -7.13
CA PRO A 128 -20.79 5.33 -7.60
C PRO A 128 -21.94 5.63 -6.64
N ALA A 129 -22.17 6.91 -6.37
CA ALA A 129 -23.34 7.33 -5.59
C ALA A 129 -24.66 6.85 -6.25
N PRO A 130 -25.71 6.55 -5.46
CA PRO A 130 -27.02 6.19 -6.00
C PRO A 130 -27.55 7.24 -6.99
N GLY A 131 -28.00 6.79 -8.16
CA GLY A 131 -28.54 7.65 -9.21
C GLY A 131 -27.48 8.28 -10.13
N THR A 132 -26.21 7.89 -10.02
CA THR A 132 -25.17 8.27 -10.99
C THR A 132 -25.56 7.82 -12.40
N ASN A 133 -25.49 8.74 -13.37
CA ASN A 133 -25.89 8.52 -14.76
C ASN A 133 -24.68 8.26 -15.70
N GLY A 134 -23.49 8.06 -15.14
CA GLY A 134 -22.25 7.85 -15.90
C GLY A 134 -21.60 9.13 -16.44
N SER A 135 -22.00 10.32 -15.97
CA SER A 135 -21.34 11.59 -16.35
C SER A 135 -19.87 11.65 -15.98
N ARG A 136 -19.48 10.98 -14.88
CA ARG A 136 -18.09 10.83 -14.47
C ARG A 136 -17.49 9.61 -15.20
N PRO A 137 -16.39 9.78 -15.96
CA PRO A 137 -15.70 8.66 -16.57
C PRO A 137 -15.20 7.66 -15.50
N PRO A 138 -15.17 6.36 -15.81
CA PRO A 138 -14.65 5.35 -14.89
C PRO A 138 -13.18 5.62 -14.57
N LEU A 139 -12.73 5.21 -13.37
CA LEU A 139 -11.35 5.46 -12.89
C LEU A 139 -10.27 4.93 -13.85
N THR A 140 -10.59 3.88 -14.61
CA THR A 140 -9.65 3.27 -15.59
C THR A 140 -9.38 4.17 -16.78
N LYS A 141 -10.24 5.17 -17.03
CA LYS A 141 -10.08 6.19 -18.07
C LYS A 141 -9.65 7.54 -17.52
N SER A 142 -10.15 7.92 -16.34
CA SER A 142 -9.89 9.24 -15.78
C SER A 142 -8.60 9.31 -14.98
N GLY A 143 -8.23 8.21 -14.32
CA GLY A 143 -7.19 8.23 -13.29
C GLY A 143 -7.67 8.75 -11.94
N TRP A 144 -8.97 9.02 -11.75
CA TRP A 144 -9.50 9.62 -10.52
C TRP A 144 -10.50 8.72 -9.79
N LEU A 145 -10.16 8.35 -8.56
CA LEU A 145 -11.05 7.68 -7.61
C LEU A 145 -11.86 8.71 -6.83
N CYS A 146 -13.11 8.39 -6.50
CA CYS A 146 -13.95 9.21 -5.63
C CYS A 146 -14.72 8.32 -4.66
N ASN A 147 -14.94 8.81 -3.45
CA ASN A 147 -15.66 8.11 -2.39
C ASN A 147 -17.13 8.58 -2.24
N GLY A 148 -17.69 9.24 -3.25
CA GLY A 148 -18.98 9.90 -3.12
C GLY A 148 -19.46 10.66 -4.37
N ARG A 149 -20.28 11.68 -4.11
CA ARG A 149 -20.86 12.58 -5.12
C ARG A 149 -20.43 14.03 -4.90
N ARG A 150 -19.96 14.66 -5.97
CA ARG A 150 -19.75 16.11 -6.04
C ARG A 150 -21.02 16.81 -6.51
N GLU A 151 -21.18 18.09 -6.14
CA GLU A 151 -22.31 18.94 -6.54
C GLU A 151 -22.60 18.91 -8.05
N THR A 152 -21.54 18.89 -8.87
CA THR A 152 -21.62 19.04 -10.33
C THR A 152 -21.78 17.72 -11.09
N ASP A 153 -21.82 16.57 -10.42
CA ASP A 153 -22.03 15.27 -11.06
C ASP A 153 -23.47 15.17 -11.58
N GLY A 154 -23.70 15.68 -12.80
CA GLY A 154 -24.98 15.59 -13.50
C GLY A 154 -25.73 16.92 -13.70
N ALA A 155 -25.15 18.07 -13.36
CA ALA A 155 -25.75 19.37 -13.70
C ALA A 155 -25.54 19.70 -15.19
N GLN A 156 -26.31 19.06 -16.07
CA GLN A 156 -26.65 19.71 -17.33
C GLN A 156 -27.55 20.89 -16.96
N SER A 157 -26.96 22.08 -16.82
CA SER A 157 -27.74 23.30 -16.76
C SER A 157 -28.49 23.43 -18.08
N GLU A 158 -29.79 23.18 -18.09
CA GLU A 158 -30.62 23.66 -19.18
C GLU A 158 -30.37 25.16 -19.28
N ALA A 159 -30.07 25.69 -20.47
CA ALA A 159 -29.69 27.09 -20.64
C ALA A 159 -30.73 28.11 -20.13
N MET A 160 -31.95 27.64 -19.83
CA MET A 160 -33.07 28.40 -19.26
C MET A 160 -33.52 27.92 -17.87
N GLY A 161 -32.81 26.95 -17.27
CA GLY A 161 -33.06 26.47 -15.92
C GLY A 161 -32.47 27.43 -14.88
N GLY A 162 -33.20 27.67 -13.79
CA GLY A 162 -32.68 28.45 -12.67
C GLY A 162 -31.39 27.85 -12.11
N GLU A 163 -30.51 28.69 -11.56
CA GLU A 163 -29.26 28.23 -10.95
C GLU A 163 -29.57 27.14 -9.90
N PRO A 164 -28.99 25.93 -10.04
CA PRO A 164 -29.09 24.92 -9.01
C PRO A 164 -28.53 25.50 -7.71
N GLY A 165 -29.36 25.61 -6.66
CA GLY A 165 -28.89 26.06 -5.36
C GLY A 165 -27.79 25.12 -4.83
N TRP A 166 -26.80 25.71 -4.14
CA TRP A 166 -25.62 24.98 -3.66
C TRP A 166 -25.97 23.73 -2.84
N ARG A 167 -25.25 22.62 -3.10
CA ARG A 167 -25.37 21.37 -2.34
C ARG A 167 -24.00 20.88 -1.86
N PRO A 168 -23.86 20.49 -0.58
CA PRO A 168 -22.59 19.98 -0.07
C PRO A 168 -22.21 18.63 -0.71
N PRO A 169 -20.91 18.36 -0.95
CA PRO A 169 -20.43 17.04 -1.36
C PRO A 169 -20.79 15.95 -0.34
N ALA A 170 -21.12 14.76 -0.83
CA ALA A 170 -21.61 13.65 -0.02
C ALA A 170 -20.75 12.40 -0.23
N GLN A 171 -20.14 11.87 0.82
CA GLN A 171 -19.52 10.55 0.83
C GLN A 171 -20.60 9.46 0.92
N ASN A 172 -20.47 8.37 0.14
CA ASN A 172 -21.51 7.34 0.03
C ASN A 172 -21.82 6.64 1.36
N ALA A 173 -20.78 6.18 2.07
CA ALA A 173 -20.90 5.47 3.35
C ALA A 173 -20.78 6.41 4.57
N ALA A 174 -21.11 7.70 4.42
CA ALA A 174 -21.09 8.65 5.52
C ALA A 174 -22.07 8.24 6.64
N ARG A 175 -21.59 8.22 7.89
CA ARG A 175 -22.46 7.97 9.05
C ARG A 175 -23.28 9.20 9.42
N ARG A 176 -22.59 10.30 9.78
CA ARG A 176 -23.20 11.56 10.25
C ARG A 176 -22.63 12.79 9.55
N HIS A 177 -21.36 12.73 9.18
CA HIS A 177 -20.64 13.80 8.50
C HIS A 177 -20.00 13.24 7.23
N SER A 178 -19.94 14.09 6.20
CA SER A 178 -19.36 13.76 4.90
C SER A 178 -17.90 14.20 4.88
N ILE A 179 -17.00 13.29 4.52
CA ILE A 179 -15.62 13.62 4.13
C ILE A 179 -15.46 13.14 2.69
N PHE A 180 -15.63 14.06 1.76
CA PHE A 180 -15.54 13.80 0.33
C PHE A 180 -14.10 14.01 -0.14
N VAL A 181 -13.56 13.05 -0.90
CA VAL A 181 -12.25 13.16 -1.53
C VAL A 181 -12.29 12.66 -2.97
N ASP A 182 -11.57 13.38 -3.85
CA ASP A 182 -11.15 12.91 -5.16
C ASP A 182 -9.66 12.60 -5.07
N VAL A 183 -9.28 11.39 -5.46
CA VAL A 183 -7.90 10.89 -5.37
C VAL A 183 -7.40 10.57 -6.77
N GLU A 184 -6.34 11.25 -7.19
CA GLU A 184 -5.61 10.91 -8.41
C GLU A 184 -4.81 9.62 -8.18
N LEU A 185 -5.01 8.64 -9.06
CA LEU A 185 -4.32 7.34 -9.07
C LEU A 185 -3.15 7.35 -10.05
N TRP A 186 -3.32 8.05 -11.17
CA TRP A 186 -2.32 8.21 -12.21
C TRP A 186 -2.67 9.41 -13.09
N ASP A 187 -1.65 9.96 -13.73
CA ASP A 187 -1.76 10.88 -14.85
C ASP A 187 -0.96 10.35 -16.06
N GLU A 188 -1.09 11.00 -17.21
CA GLU A 188 -0.39 10.62 -18.44
C GLU A 188 0.36 11.82 -19.06
N PRO A 189 1.35 12.39 -18.33
CA PRO A 189 2.14 13.48 -18.85
C PRO A 189 2.89 13.00 -20.10
N ARG A 190 2.65 13.67 -21.23
CA ARG A 190 3.26 13.34 -22.53
C ARG A 190 2.94 11.93 -23.03
N GLY A 191 1.81 11.34 -22.58
CA GLY A 191 1.32 10.04 -23.05
C GLY A 191 1.96 8.82 -22.36
N THR A 192 2.78 9.04 -21.32
CA THR A 192 3.31 7.96 -20.48
C THR A 192 2.59 7.97 -19.14
N ARG A 193 2.07 6.82 -18.71
CA ARG A 193 1.39 6.71 -17.43
C ARG A 193 2.37 6.83 -16.26
N VAL A 194 2.05 7.72 -15.32
CA VAL A 194 2.75 7.89 -14.05
C VAL A 194 1.76 7.64 -12.92
N TRP A 195 2.11 6.74 -12.01
CA TRP A 195 1.29 6.42 -10.85
C TRP A 195 1.49 7.46 -9.75
N SER A 196 0.43 7.80 -9.03
CA SER A 196 0.54 8.73 -7.91
C SER A 196 1.13 8.06 -6.67
N CYS A 197 1.80 8.83 -5.81
CA CYS A 197 2.34 8.34 -4.54
C CYS A 197 1.27 7.69 -3.64
N PRO A 198 0.08 8.29 -3.39
CA PRO A 198 -0.95 7.61 -2.58
C PRO A 198 -1.43 6.30 -3.20
N TYR A 199 -1.38 6.17 -4.54
CA TYR A 199 -1.71 4.92 -5.19
C TYR A 199 -0.66 3.84 -4.99
N LEU A 200 0.63 4.16 -5.18
CA LEU A 200 1.72 3.22 -4.92
C LEU A 200 1.81 2.84 -3.44
N ALA A 201 1.54 3.77 -2.53
CA ALA A 201 1.44 3.50 -1.10
C ALA A 201 0.27 2.55 -0.76
N ALA A 202 -0.87 2.63 -1.46
CA ALA A 202 -1.94 1.65 -1.32
C ALA A 202 -1.53 0.26 -1.82
N VAL A 203 -0.83 0.19 -2.96
CA VAL A 203 -0.26 -1.08 -3.46
C VAL A 203 0.73 -1.67 -2.45
N TRP A 204 1.58 -0.84 -1.86
CA TRP A 204 2.54 -1.21 -0.82
C TRP A 204 1.87 -1.85 0.40
N GLN A 205 0.75 -1.29 0.88
CA GLN A 205 -0.01 -1.88 1.99
C GLN A 205 -0.59 -3.25 1.60
N LEU A 206 -1.14 -3.42 0.40
CA LEU A 206 -1.67 -4.70 -0.07
C LEU A 206 -0.58 -5.78 -0.21
N MET A 207 0.62 -5.37 -0.63
CA MET A 207 1.80 -6.24 -0.68
C MET A 207 2.22 -6.71 0.71
N ARG A 208 2.34 -5.78 1.67
CA ARG A 208 2.67 -6.08 3.07
C ARG A 208 1.60 -6.93 3.76
N LEU A 209 0.34 -6.81 3.36
CA LEU A 209 -0.74 -7.71 3.83
C LEU A 209 -0.73 -9.08 3.12
N GLY A 210 0.15 -9.28 2.12
CA GLY A 210 0.25 -10.53 1.38
C GLY A 210 -0.96 -10.85 0.51
N LEU A 211 -1.76 -9.83 0.13
CA LEU A 211 -3.06 -10.00 -0.54
C LEU A 211 -2.97 -10.09 -2.06
N LEU A 212 -1.83 -9.74 -2.65
CA LEU A 212 -1.69 -9.69 -4.10
C LEU A 212 -1.27 -11.04 -4.69
N ARG A 213 -1.96 -11.44 -5.75
CA ARG A 213 -1.65 -12.62 -6.56
C ARG A 213 -1.67 -12.30 -8.04
N HIS A 214 -0.66 -12.78 -8.75
CA HIS A 214 -0.63 -12.81 -10.20
C HIS A 214 -0.65 -14.27 -10.66
N HIS A 215 -1.72 -14.67 -11.35
CA HIS A 215 -1.94 -16.06 -11.77
C HIS A 215 -1.83 -17.10 -10.64
N GLY A 216 -2.31 -16.76 -9.45
CA GLY A 216 -2.26 -17.63 -8.27
C GLY A 216 -0.94 -17.57 -7.48
N ARG A 217 0.10 -16.89 -7.98
CA ARG A 217 1.40 -16.76 -7.29
C ARG A 217 1.53 -15.45 -6.52
N PRO A 218 2.28 -15.41 -5.40
CA PRO A 218 2.59 -14.16 -4.70
C PRO A 218 3.32 -13.18 -5.63
N VAL A 219 2.93 -11.91 -5.58
CA VAL A 219 3.57 -10.85 -6.37
C VAL A 219 4.91 -10.42 -5.76
N VAL A 220 5.06 -10.59 -4.45
CA VAL A 220 6.27 -10.23 -3.71
C VAL A 220 6.94 -11.48 -3.19
N THR A 221 8.19 -11.67 -3.60
CA THR A 221 9.13 -12.63 -3.00
C THR A 221 10.42 -11.86 -2.73
N PRO A 222 10.73 -11.55 -1.46
CA PRO A 222 11.95 -10.82 -1.13
C PRO A 222 13.20 -11.59 -1.59
N SER A 223 14.09 -10.90 -2.30
CA SER A 223 15.36 -11.44 -2.76
C SER A 223 16.43 -11.23 -1.70
N ARG A 224 17.35 -12.18 -1.56
CA ARG A 224 18.59 -11.96 -0.80
C ARG A 224 19.64 -11.42 -1.75
N LEU A 225 20.41 -10.44 -1.30
CA LEU A 225 21.62 -10.02 -2.00
C LEU A 225 22.76 -10.93 -1.55
N GLU A 226 23.39 -11.60 -2.51
CA GLU A 226 24.59 -12.40 -2.24
C GLU A 226 25.85 -11.53 -2.25
N GLU A 227 25.82 -10.44 -3.01
CA GLU A 227 26.87 -9.44 -3.14
C GLU A 227 26.47 -8.13 -2.43
N GLY A 228 27.35 -7.12 -2.46
CA GLY A 228 27.05 -5.78 -1.95
C GLY A 228 25.93 -5.08 -2.73
N PHE A 229 25.53 -3.90 -2.26
CA PHE A 229 24.51 -3.10 -2.93
C PHE A 229 25.04 -2.53 -4.27
N PRO A 230 24.20 -2.53 -5.33
CA PRO A 230 24.62 -2.09 -6.66
C PRO A 230 24.75 -0.56 -6.76
N ALA A 231 25.47 -0.11 -7.79
CA ALA A 231 25.60 1.30 -8.12
C ALA A 231 24.38 1.88 -8.87
N ASP A 232 23.45 1.04 -9.35
CA ASP A 232 22.24 1.45 -10.07
C ASP A 232 21.00 0.95 -9.33
N TRP A 233 19.99 1.81 -9.17
CA TRP A 233 18.69 1.47 -8.62
C TRP A 233 18.02 0.35 -9.41
N ASP A 234 18.13 0.33 -10.75
CA ASP A 234 17.50 -0.71 -11.57
C ASP A 234 18.12 -2.10 -11.39
N ALA A 235 19.36 -2.16 -10.92
CA ALA A 235 20.03 -3.42 -10.57
C ALA A 235 19.66 -3.92 -9.15
N LEU A 236 19.09 -3.08 -8.29
CA LEU A 236 18.62 -3.48 -6.97
C LEU A 236 17.27 -4.20 -7.10
N PRO A 237 17.08 -5.41 -6.56
CA PRO A 237 15.77 -6.06 -6.57
C PRO A 237 14.70 -5.16 -5.91
N PRO A 238 13.44 -5.20 -6.39
CA PRO A 238 12.37 -4.34 -5.87
C PRO A 238 12.08 -4.58 -4.38
N PHE A 239 12.33 -5.80 -3.89
CA PHE A 239 12.18 -6.19 -2.50
C PHE A 239 13.40 -7.01 -2.06
N VAL A 240 14.12 -6.51 -1.06
CA VAL A 240 15.35 -7.13 -0.55
C VAL A 240 15.14 -7.58 0.89
N GLN A 241 15.47 -8.83 1.20
CA GLN A 241 15.60 -9.32 2.57
C GLN A 241 17.00 -8.97 3.07
N LEU A 242 17.08 -7.99 3.97
CA LEU A 242 18.33 -7.53 4.59
C LEU A 242 18.73 -8.42 5.77
N ASN A 243 17.76 -8.85 6.58
CA ASN A 243 18.01 -9.76 7.70
C ASN A 243 17.62 -11.21 7.32
N PRO A 244 18.59 -12.15 7.21
CA PRO A 244 18.31 -13.54 6.84
C PRO A 244 17.43 -14.31 7.84
N SER A 245 17.37 -13.84 9.09
CA SER A 245 16.58 -14.41 10.18
C SER A 245 15.20 -13.75 10.35
N ALA A 246 14.87 -12.78 9.49
CA ALA A 246 13.64 -12.03 9.57
C ALA A 246 12.40 -12.93 9.58
N PRO A 247 11.38 -12.60 10.41
CA PRO A 247 10.05 -13.13 10.22
C PRO A 247 9.51 -12.80 8.82
N PRO A 248 8.47 -13.49 8.32
CA PRO A 248 7.95 -13.25 6.97
C PRO A 248 7.62 -11.77 6.69
N PHE A 249 7.91 -11.31 5.47
CA PHE A 249 7.61 -9.93 5.04
C PHE A 249 6.11 -9.61 5.14
N ALA A 250 5.29 -10.45 4.51
CA ALA A 250 3.84 -10.28 4.54
C ALA A 250 3.30 -10.55 5.96
N ALA A 251 2.21 -9.89 6.34
CA ALA A 251 1.67 -9.96 7.68
C ALA A 251 0.13 -9.90 7.71
N TYR A 252 -0.46 -10.32 8.83
CA TYR A 252 -1.90 -10.18 9.06
C TYR A 252 -2.35 -8.72 9.19
N ARG A 253 -1.48 -7.87 9.74
CA ARG A 253 -1.69 -6.43 9.94
C ARG A 253 -0.42 -5.67 9.57
N THR A 254 -0.58 -4.40 9.22
CA THR A 254 0.54 -3.49 8.99
C THR A 254 0.47 -2.31 9.94
N ALA A 255 1.64 -1.80 10.29
CA ALA A 255 1.79 -0.55 11.02
C ALA A 255 2.84 0.31 10.33
N SER A 256 2.62 1.62 10.23
CA SER A 256 3.59 2.56 9.66
C SER A 256 3.80 3.73 10.62
N VAL A 257 5.07 4.04 10.91
CA VAL A 257 5.45 5.24 11.69
C VAL A 257 5.94 6.30 10.71
N LEU A 258 5.16 7.35 10.52
CA LEU A 258 5.34 8.34 9.45
C LEU A 258 5.38 9.75 10.02
N SER A 259 5.94 10.70 9.27
CA SER A 259 5.76 12.13 9.59
C SER A 259 4.31 12.55 9.38
N SER A 260 3.80 13.45 10.21
CA SER A 260 2.49 14.09 10.06
C SER A 260 2.23 14.73 8.68
N ARG A 261 3.28 15.05 7.90
CA ARG A 261 3.13 15.53 6.51
C ARG A 261 2.44 14.51 5.59
N PHE A 262 2.48 13.22 5.93
CA PHE A 262 1.84 12.14 5.16
C PHE A 262 0.34 11.99 5.43
N LEU A 263 -0.25 12.73 6.39
CA LEU A 263 -1.67 12.61 6.72
C LEU A 263 -2.62 12.71 5.50
N PRO A 264 -2.46 13.67 4.57
CA PRO A 264 -3.30 13.73 3.37
C PRO A 264 -3.10 12.53 2.43
N VAL A 265 -1.85 12.07 2.30
CA VAL A 265 -1.50 10.90 1.50
C VAL A 265 -2.15 9.64 2.08
N GLU A 266 -2.07 9.43 3.39
CA GLU A 266 -2.64 8.25 4.03
C GLU A 266 -4.18 8.27 4.10
N LEU A 267 -4.81 9.45 4.09
CA LEU A 267 -6.25 9.56 3.85
C LEU A 267 -6.63 9.04 2.45
N ALA A 268 -5.84 9.40 1.44
CA ALA A 268 -6.01 8.90 0.08
C ALA A 268 -5.75 7.38 -0.01
N VAL A 269 -4.69 6.88 0.63
CA VAL A 269 -4.39 5.44 0.73
C VAL A 269 -5.57 4.67 1.33
N ARG A 270 -6.11 5.11 2.47
CA ARG A 270 -7.27 4.47 3.09
C ARG A 270 -8.50 4.49 2.19
N THR A 271 -8.72 5.59 1.46
CA THR A 271 -9.82 5.70 0.49
C THR A 271 -9.66 4.67 -0.63
N ILE A 272 -8.46 4.53 -1.19
CA ILE A 272 -8.14 3.55 -2.23
C ILE A 272 -8.35 2.13 -1.71
N LEU A 273 -7.76 1.80 -0.55
CA LEU A 273 -7.86 0.46 0.05
C LEU A 273 -9.32 0.06 0.34
N GLY A 274 -10.17 1.02 0.72
CA GLY A 274 -11.59 0.78 0.94
C GLY A 274 -12.37 0.38 -0.32
N GLN A 275 -11.78 0.58 -1.51
CA GLN A 275 -12.40 0.23 -2.79
C GLN A 275 -11.66 -0.90 -3.53
N VAL A 276 -10.62 -1.50 -2.94
CA VAL A 276 -9.92 -2.64 -3.56
C VAL A 276 -10.60 -3.96 -3.19
N ALA A 277 -11.08 -4.68 -4.19
CA ALA A 277 -11.57 -6.05 -4.03
C ALA A 277 -10.40 -7.05 -4.01
N ALA A 278 -9.98 -7.46 -2.81
CA ALA A 278 -8.99 -8.53 -2.65
C ALA A 278 -9.57 -9.90 -3.05
N ASP A 279 -8.70 -10.81 -3.49
CA ASP A 279 -9.10 -12.15 -3.92
C ASP A 279 -9.75 -12.94 -2.75
N PRO A 280 -11.01 -13.40 -2.89
CA PRO A 280 -11.72 -14.10 -1.81
C PRO A 280 -11.00 -15.37 -1.32
N GLU A 281 -10.30 -16.08 -2.20
CA GLU A 281 -9.54 -17.27 -1.82
C GLU A 281 -8.34 -16.87 -0.95
N VAL A 282 -7.63 -15.79 -1.30
CA VAL A 282 -6.53 -15.24 -0.48
C VAL A 282 -7.05 -14.78 0.87
N LEU A 283 -8.15 -14.03 0.91
CA LEU A 283 -8.77 -13.57 2.16
C LEU A 283 -9.16 -14.75 3.07
N SER A 284 -9.74 -15.81 2.50
CA SER A 284 -10.10 -17.02 3.23
C SER A 284 -8.87 -17.74 3.80
N GLN A 285 -7.79 -17.87 3.01
CA GLN A 285 -6.52 -18.45 3.46
C GLN A 285 -5.92 -17.66 4.63
N VAL A 286 -5.86 -16.32 4.50
CA VAL A 286 -5.32 -15.42 5.55
C VAL A 286 -6.16 -15.52 6.82
N ALA A 287 -7.49 -15.43 6.72
CA ALA A 287 -8.40 -15.51 7.86
C ALA A 287 -8.35 -16.89 8.54
N GLY A 288 -8.25 -17.97 7.76
CA GLY A 288 -8.10 -19.34 8.28
C GLY A 288 -6.83 -19.50 9.11
N ARG A 289 -5.69 -18.97 8.63
CA ARG A 289 -4.43 -19.03 9.36
C ARG A 289 -4.44 -18.16 10.61
N ALA A 290 -4.96 -16.94 10.51
CA ALA A 290 -5.12 -16.06 11.66
C ALA A 290 -5.91 -16.74 12.78
N ARG A 291 -7.06 -17.37 12.46
CA ARG A 291 -7.83 -18.15 13.44
C ARG A 291 -7.04 -19.33 14.02
N GLY A 292 -6.28 -20.05 13.19
CA GLY A 292 -5.41 -21.13 13.64
C GLY A 292 -4.31 -20.67 14.61
N GLU A 293 -3.89 -19.41 14.51
CA GLU A 293 -2.96 -18.76 15.42
C GLU A 293 -3.64 -17.98 16.57
N GLY A 294 -4.97 -18.11 16.72
CA GLY A 294 -5.74 -17.44 17.79
C GLY A 294 -5.94 -15.94 17.57
N LEU A 295 -5.76 -15.44 16.35
CA LEU A 295 -5.96 -14.04 15.98
C LEU A 295 -7.35 -13.82 15.38
N ARG A 296 -7.96 -12.70 15.75
CA ARG A 296 -9.15 -12.15 15.08
C ARG A 296 -8.70 -11.01 14.18
N LEU A 297 -8.99 -11.12 12.89
CA LEU A 297 -8.74 -10.04 11.93
C LEU A 297 -9.98 -9.19 11.74
N GLU A 298 -9.74 -7.94 11.39
CA GLU A 298 -10.73 -7.02 10.87
C GLU A 298 -11.23 -7.53 9.50
N ASP A 299 -12.54 -7.42 9.28
CA ASP A 299 -13.18 -7.91 8.04
C ASP A 299 -12.69 -7.08 6.84
N GLU A 300 -12.71 -5.76 7.00
CA GLU A 300 -12.23 -4.80 6.00
C GLU A 300 -10.69 -4.77 5.95
N VAL A 301 -10.14 -4.83 4.73
CA VAL A 301 -8.69 -4.81 4.49
C VAL A 301 -8.05 -3.52 5.00
N VAL A 302 -8.73 -2.39 4.80
CA VAL A 302 -8.26 -1.06 5.23
C VAL A 302 -8.11 -0.94 6.75
N ASP A 303 -8.85 -1.74 7.52
CA ASP A 303 -8.79 -1.73 8.98
C ASP A 303 -7.68 -2.62 9.55
N ARG A 304 -6.99 -3.37 8.69
CA ARG A 304 -5.76 -4.10 9.03
C ARG A 304 -4.50 -3.22 8.95
N VAL A 305 -4.65 -1.98 8.48
CA VAL A 305 -3.57 -1.00 8.30
C VAL A 305 -3.66 0.06 9.40
N SER A 306 -2.56 0.26 10.12
CA SER A 306 -2.46 1.22 11.23
C SER A 306 -1.33 2.23 11.01
N TYR A 307 -1.49 3.44 11.56
CA TYR A 307 -0.52 4.51 11.42
C TYR A 307 -0.21 5.16 12.77
N VAL A 308 1.04 5.59 12.93
CA VAL A 308 1.48 6.55 13.95
C VAL A 308 2.09 7.73 13.20
N PHE A 309 1.59 8.93 13.45
CA PHE A 309 2.12 10.16 12.86
C PHE A 309 2.93 10.93 13.89
N LEU A 310 4.16 11.31 13.52
CA LEU A 310 5.13 12.07 14.32
C LEU A 310 5.11 13.57 13.98
#